data_AF-A0A2W5YRB9-F1
#
_entry.id   AF-A0A2W5YRB9-F1
#
_cell.length_a   1.000
_cell.length_b   1.000
_cell.length_c   1.000
_cell.angle_alpha   90.00
_cell.angle_beta   90.00
_cell.angle_gamma   90.00
#
_symmetry.space_group_name_H-M   'P 1'
#
loop_
_entity.id
_entity.type
_entity.pdbx_description
1 polymer ?
#
loop_
_entity_poly.entity_id
_entity_poly.type
_entity_poly.pdbx_seq_one_letter_code
_entity_poly.pdbx_strand_id
1 'polypeptide(L)'
;MQDVKSCVPDVAARNLPQLYRFCFLMTGQQEQAQQIFQDTVREAAFLAANGEPPADRFWFFREARWRCLAVAAKALQPESGSQQTAEISEQAPEQIAQLDPEQLAVWVSAAPEP
;
A
#
# COMPACT_ATOMS: atom_id res chain seq x y z
N MET A 1 -22.20 -4.94 -40.15
CA MET A 1 -22.34 -5.04 -38.67
C MET A 1 -21.08 -5.72 -38.17
N GLN A 2 -20.11 -4.95 -37.69
CA GLN A 2 -18.84 -5.48 -37.17
C GLN A 2 -19.01 -5.89 -35.71
N ASP A 3 -18.49 -7.07 -35.41
CA ASP A 3 -18.52 -7.74 -34.13
C ASP A 3 -18.01 -6.88 -32.96
N VAL A 4 -18.83 -6.79 -31.91
CA VAL A 4 -18.44 -6.40 -30.55
C VAL A 4 -17.64 -7.56 -29.94
N LYS A 5 -16.49 -7.88 -30.51
CA LYS A 5 -15.64 -8.99 -30.05
C LYS A 5 -14.66 -8.47 -29.00
N SER A 6 -15.14 -8.44 -27.75
CA SER A 6 -14.36 -8.36 -26.51
C SER A 6 -13.24 -7.31 -26.48
N CYS A 7 -13.59 -6.05 -26.14
CA CYS A 7 -12.61 -4.98 -25.87
C CYS A 7 -11.68 -5.25 -24.67
N VAL A 8 -11.84 -6.38 -23.98
CA VAL A 8 -10.95 -6.83 -22.91
C VAL A 8 -10.25 -8.10 -23.41
N PRO A 9 -8.91 -8.14 -23.50
CA PRO A 9 -8.21 -9.37 -23.87
C PRO A 9 -8.58 -10.49 -22.89
N ASP A 10 -8.81 -11.71 -23.37
CA ASP A 10 -9.22 -12.91 -22.59
C ASP A 10 -8.40 -13.09 -21.29
N VAL A 11 -7.10 -12.78 -21.36
CA VAL A 11 -6.16 -12.80 -20.22
C VAL A 11 -6.54 -11.82 -19.11
N ALA A 12 -7.08 -10.64 -19.45
CA ALA A 12 -7.54 -9.66 -18.47
C ALA A 12 -8.82 -10.13 -17.77
N ALA A 13 -9.77 -10.73 -18.48
CA ALA A 13 -11.01 -11.25 -17.91
C ALA A 13 -10.75 -12.34 -16.84
N ARG A 14 -9.78 -13.24 -17.09
CA ARG A 14 -9.40 -14.31 -16.14
C ARG A 14 -8.79 -13.78 -14.84
N ASN A 15 -8.25 -12.57 -14.84
CA ASN A 15 -7.61 -11.96 -13.68
C ASN A 15 -8.50 -10.96 -12.93
N LEU A 16 -9.72 -10.66 -13.41
CA LEU A 16 -10.60 -9.68 -12.76
C LEU A 16 -10.95 -10.04 -11.30
N PRO A 17 -11.28 -11.30 -10.95
CA PRO A 17 -11.53 -11.64 -9.54
C PRO A 17 -10.27 -11.47 -8.66
N GLN A 18 -9.09 -11.74 -9.23
CA GLN A 18 -7.81 -11.57 -8.53
C GLN A 18 -7.47 -10.10 -8.34
N LEU A 19 -7.79 -9.24 -9.33
CA LEU A 19 -7.63 -7.80 -9.24
C LEU A 19 -8.49 -7.21 -8.11
N TYR A 20 -9.76 -7.61 -8.04
CA TYR A 20 -10.63 -7.17 -6.94
C TYR A 20 -10.09 -7.60 -5.57
N ARG A 21 -9.67 -8.87 -5.45
CA ARG A 21 -9.07 -9.38 -4.21
C ARG A 21 -7.80 -8.63 -3.82
N PHE A 22 -6.97 -8.29 -4.80
CA PHE A 22 -5.79 -7.45 -4.60
C PHE A 22 -6.17 -6.07 -4.06
N CYS A 23 -7.13 -5.38 -4.69
CA CYS A 23 -7.61 -4.08 -4.21
C CYS A 23 -8.11 -4.15 -2.77
N PHE A 24 -8.90 -5.18 -2.44
CA PHE A 24 -9.43 -5.39 -1.09
C PHE A 24 -8.31 -5.61 -0.05
N LEU A 25 -7.32 -6.44 -0.38
CA LEU A 25 -6.18 -6.67 0.52
C LEU A 25 -5.32 -5.42 0.74
N MET A 26 -5.24 -4.52 -0.25
CA MET A 26 -4.45 -3.30 -0.17
C MET A 26 -5.13 -2.17 0.61
N THR A 27 -6.46 -2.09 0.59
CA THR A 27 -7.21 -1.01 1.26
C THR A 27 -7.88 -1.42 2.56
N GLY A 28 -8.17 -2.72 2.74
CA GLY A 28 -8.94 -3.24 3.87
C GLY A 28 -10.41 -2.79 3.88
N GLN A 29 -10.86 -2.02 2.89
CA GLN A 29 -12.19 -1.41 2.84
C GLN A 29 -12.91 -1.78 1.54
N GLN A 30 -14.10 -2.37 1.65
CA GLN A 30 -14.86 -2.88 0.50
C GLN A 30 -15.19 -1.78 -0.52
N GLU A 31 -15.68 -0.62 -0.08
CA GLU A 31 -16.08 0.46 -0.97
C GLU A 31 -14.90 1.02 -1.77
N GLN A 32 -13.77 1.29 -1.09
CA GLN A 32 -12.55 1.76 -1.73
C GLN A 32 -11.99 0.73 -2.71
N ALA A 33 -11.99 -0.55 -2.33
CA ALA A 33 -11.52 -1.64 -3.18
C ALA A 33 -12.36 -1.75 -4.46
N GLN A 34 -13.69 -1.67 -4.33
CA GLN A 34 -14.62 -1.70 -5.45
C GLN A 34 -14.40 -0.52 -6.39
N GLN A 35 -14.24 0.68 -5.85
CA GLN A 35 -14.00 1.88 -6.66
C GLN A 35 -12.69 1.78 -7.44
N ILE A 36 -11.59 1.43 -6.77
CA ILE A 36 -10.27 1.28 -7.43
C ILE A 36 -10.32 0.20 -8.51
N PHE A 37 -10.98 -0.93 -8.23
CA PHE A 37 -11.18 -2.00 -9.22
C PHE A 37 -11.92 -1.47 -10.45
N GLN A 38 -13.05 -0.79 -10.26
CA GLN A 38 -13.86 -0.26 -11.37
C GLN A 38 -13.11 0.78 -12.19
N ASP A 39 -12.39 1.69 -11.53
CA ASP A 39 -11.61 2.73 -12.21
C ASP A 39 -10.46 2.13 -13.02
N THR A 40 -9.81 1.09 -12.50
CA THR A 40 -8.73 0.37 -13.22
C THR A 40 -9.26 -0.34 -14.47
N VAL A 41 -10.42 -1.00 -14.36
CA VAL A 41 -11.05 -1.68 -15.52
C VAL A 41 -11.58 -0.67 -16.53
N ARG A 42 -12.14 0.45 -16.07
CA ARG A 42 -12.62 1.54 -16.95
C ARG A 42 -11.46 2.14 -17.74
N GLU A 43 -10.32 2.40 -17.09
CA GLU A 43 -9.12 2.90 -17.74
C GLU A 43 -8.61 1.92 -18.81
N ALA A 44 -8.53 0.62 -18.48
CA ALA A 44 -8.15 -0.41 -19.44
C ALA A 44 -9.07 -0.45 -20.67
N ALA A 45 -10.38 -0.34 -20.45
CA ALA A 45 -11.35 -0.31 -21.53
C ALA A 45 -11.23 0.95 -22.39
N PHE A 46 -10.99 2.10 -21.78
CA PHE A 46 -10.76 3.36 -22.48
C PHE A 46 -9.49 3.28 -23.35
N LEU A 47 -8.38 2.82 -22.79
CA LEU A 47 -7.12 2.64 -23.50
C LEU A 47 -7.24 1.66 -24.68
N ALA A 48 -7.91 0.52 -24.46
CA ALA A 48 -8.18 -0.44 -25.53
C ALA A 48 -9.04 0.15 -26.66
N ALA A 49 -10.05 0.97 -26.33
CA ALA A 49 -10.88 1.65 -27.32
C ALA A 49 -10.10 2.70 -28.15
N ASN A 50 -9.01 3.25 -27.61
CA ASN A 50 -8.13 4.19 -28.30
C ASN A 50 -6.96 3.50 -29.04
N GLY A 51 -6.94 2.15 -29.09
CA GLY A 51 -5.90 1.39 -29.78
C GLY A 51 -4.62 1.16 -28.96
N GLU A 52 -4.64 1.48 -27.68
CA GLU A 52 -3.51 1.33 -26.75
C GLU A 52 -3.86 0.33 -25.63
N PRO A 53 -4.16 -0.95 -25.94
CA PRO A 53 -4.54 -1.89 -24.89
C PRO A 53 -3.43 -2.06 -23.85
N PRO A 54 -3.77 -2.40 -22.59
CA PRO A 54 -2.78 -2.69 -21.55
C PRO A 54 -1.68 -3.64 -22.05
N ALA A 55 -0.42 -3.20 -21.90
CA ALA A 55 0.74 -3.88 -22.49
C ALA A 55 0.94 -5.33 -22.02
N ASP A 56 0.52 -5.64 -20.79
CA ASP A 56 0.63 -6.96 -20.18
C ASP A 56 -0.45 -7.18 -19.11
N ARG A 57 -0.55 -8.42 -18.61
CA ARG A 57 -1.48 -8.79 -17.53
C ARG A 57 -1.20 -8.10 -16.19
N PHE A 58 0.04 -7.64 -15.96
CA PHE A 58 0.46 -7.01 -14.72
C PHE A 58 0.14 -5.51 -14.69
N TRP A 59 -0.18 -4.92 -15.85
CA TRP A 59 -0.63 -3.54 -15.98
C TRP A 59 -1.77 -3.22 -15.00
N PHE A 60 -2.80 -4.09 -14.92
CA PHE A 60 -3.93 -3.92 -14.01
C PHE A 60 -3.49 -3.79 -12.54
N PHE A 61 -2.55 -4.63 -12.10
CA PHE A 61 -2.06 -4.64 -10.72
C PHE A 61 -1.16 -3.43 -10.42
N ARG A 62 -0.35 -2.98 -11.40
CA ARG A 62 0.45 -1.75 -11.25
C ARG A 62 -0.44 -0.52 -11.13
N GLU A 63 -1.45 -0.42 -11.98
CA GLU A 63 -2.42 0.68 -11.98
C GLU A 63 -3.27 0.71 -10.72
N ALA A 64 -3.78 -0.46 -10.28
CA ALA A 64 -4.52 -0.57 -9.04
C ALA A 64 -3.63 -0.24 -7.82
N ARG A 65 -2.37 -0.67 -7.80
CA ARG A 65 -1.42 -0.37 -6.70
C ARG A 65 -1.27 1.13 -6.49
N TRP A 66 -1.03 1.89 -7.55
CA TRP A 66 -0.89 3.36 -7.44
C TRP A 66 -2.13 4.01 -6.86
N ARG A 67 -3.32 3.58 -7.29
CA ARG A 67 -4.61 4.06 -6.77
C ARG A 67 -4.81 3.68 -5.29
N CYS A 68 -4.47 2.45 -4.90
CA CYS A 68 -4.53 2.01 -3.51
C CYS A 68 -3.61 2.85 -2.60
N LEU A 69 -2.36 3.10 -3.03
CA LEU A 69 -1.43 3.93 -2.28
C LEU A 69 -1.92 5.37 -2.12
N ALA A 70 -2.53 5.94 -3.17
CA ALA A 70 -3.10 7.28 -3.11
C ALA A 70 -4.26 7.39 -2.11
N VAL A 71 -5.04 6.32 -1.92
CA VAL A 71 -6.10 6.27 -0.91
C VAL A 71 -5.53 6.04 0.48
N ALA A 72 -4.59 5.10 0.65
CA ALA A 72 -3.92 4.85 1.91
C ALA A 72 -3.21 6.10 2.45
N ALA A 73 -2.54 6.86 1.59
CA ALA A 73 -1.89 8.12 1.96
C ALA A 73 -2.87 9.17 2.50
N LYS A 74 -4.14 9.15 2.08
CA LYS A 74 -5.20 10.05 2.59
C LYS A 74 -5.82 9.55 3.89
N ALA A 75 -5.82 8.24 4.11
CA ALA A 75 -6.36 7.61 5.31
C ALA A 75 -5.37 7.61 6.48
N LEU A 76 -4.07 7.69 6.18
CA LEU A 76 -3.01 7.90 7.17
C LEU A 76 -3.10 9.34 7.68
N GLN A 77 -3.71 9.51 8.85
CA GLN A 77 -3.38 10.66 9.67
C GLN A 77 -1.93 10.45 10.15
N PRO A 78 -1.05 11.46 10.06
CA PRO A 78 0.18 11.41 10.84
C PRO A 78 -0.24 11.23 12.30
N GLU A 79 0.38 10.27 13.00
CA GLU A 79 0.16 10.07 14.42
C GLU A 79 0.26 11.44 15.11
N SER A 80 -0.80 11.91 15.77
CA SER A 80 -0.80 13.15 16.57
C SER A 80 0.04 13.02 17.84
N GLY A 81 0.95 12.04 17.88
CA GLY A 81 1.99 11.99 18.88
C GLY A 81 2.89 13.18 18.64
N SER A 82 3.01 14.03 19.66
CA SER A 82 4.27 14.72 19.87
C SER A 82 5.34 13.62 19.81
N GLN A 83 6.01 13.45 18.67
CA GLN A 83 7.32 12.81 18.65
C GLN A 83 8.18 13.73 19.51
N GLN A 84 8.13 13.48 20.83
CA GLN A 84 9.14 13.95 21.75
C GLN A 84 10.38 13.23 21.28
N THR A 85 11.02 13.83 20.28
CA THR A 85 12.41 13.57 19.96
C THR A 85 13.12 14.09 21.18
N ALA A 86 13.19 13.25 22.22
CA ALA A 86 14.03 13.53 23.36
C ALA A 86 15.43 13.57 22.79
N GLU A 87 16.08 14.73 22.85
CA GLU A 87 17.49 14.79 22.52
C GLU A 87 18.21 13.75 23.38
N ILE A 88 18.94 12.85 22.72
CA ILE A 88 19.78 11.89 23.43
C ILE A 88 20.79 12.73 24.18
N SER A 89 20.77 12.66 25.52
CA SER A 89 21.72 13.37 26.37
C SER A 89 23.15 13.11 25.88
N GLU A 90 23.96 14.15 25.76
CA GLU A 90 25.38 14.02 25.41
C GLU A 90 26.14 13.12 26.39
N GLN A 91 25.61 12.94 27.61
CA GLN A 91 26.16 12.07 28.65
C GLN A 91 25.70 10.61 28.56
N ALA A 92 24.76 10.28 27.68
CA ALA A 92 24.25 8.91 27.54
C ALA A 92 25.35 7.86 27.30
N PRO A 93 26.40 8.11 26.48
CA PRO A 93 27.48 7.14 26.29
C PRO A 93 28.26 6.84 27.58
N GLU A 94 28.54 7.87 28.39
CA GLU A 94 29.27 7.72 29.65
C GLU A 94 28.45 6.99 30.72
N GLN A 95 27.14 7.19 30.71
CA GLN A 95 26.21 6.50 31.62
C GLN A 95 26.05 5.02 31.24
N ILE A 96 25.92 4.72 29.94
CA ILE A 96 25.80 3.33 29.46
C ILE A 96 27.09 2.55 29.74
N ALA A 97 28.26 3.18 29.63
CA ALA A 97 29.55 2.55 29.92
C ALA A 97 29.74 2.15 31.39
N GLN A 98 28.95 2.73 32.31
CA GLN A 98 28.99 2.44 33.74
C GLN A 98 27.95 1.39 34.17
N LEU A 99 27.11 0.92 33.25
CA LEU A 99 26.10 -0.10 33.56
C LEU A 99 26.70 -1.51 33.52
N ASP A 100 26.40 -2.30 34.54
CA ASP A 100 26.64 -3.73 34.49
C ASP A 100 25.68 -4.41 33.50
N PRO A 101 26.08 -5.56 32.89
CA PRO A 101 25.27 -6.24 31.88
C PRO A 101 23.84 -6.57 32.32
N GLU A 102 23.62 -6.88 33.60
CA GLU A 102 22.29 -7.14 34.16
C GLU A 102 21.43 -5.87 34.21
N GLN A 103 22.03 -4.73 34.52
CA GLN A 103 21.32 -3.44 34.56
C GLN A 103 20.94 -2.98 33.16
N LEU A 104 21.82 -3.19 32.17
CA LEU A 104 21.55 -2.88 30.78
C LEU A 104 20.39 -3.71 30.22
N ALA A 105 20.32 -5.00 30.55
CA ALA A 105 19.24 -5.89 30.11
C ALA A 105 17.87 -5.46 30.65
N VAL A 106 17.81 -5.04 31.92
CA VAL A 106 16.59 -4.45 32.52
C VAL A 106 16.20 -3.17 31.79
N TRP A 107 17.17 -2.32 31.48
CA TRP A 107 16.93 -1.03 30.83
C TRP A 107 16.34 -1.15 29.43
N VAL A 108 16.87 -2.08 28.61
CA VAL A 108 16.35 -2.37 27.26
C VAL A 108 14.95 -3.00 27.33
N SER A 109 14.70 -3.87 28.31
CA SER A 109 13.41 -4.56 28.46
C SER A 109 12.30 -3.68 29.01
N ALA A 110 12.66 -2.61 29.71
CA ALA A 110 11.73 -1.62 30.26
C ALA A 110 11.41 -0.47 29.28
N ALA A 111 12.01 -0.48 28.09
CA ALA A 111 11.67 0.49 27.06
C ALA A 111 10.19 0.33 26.66
N PRO A 112 9.42 1.42 26.56
CA PRO A 112 8.05 1.33 26.08
C PRO A 112 8.01 0.71 24.69
N GLU A 113 6.99 -0.12 24.43
CA GLU A 113 6.80 -0.68 23.08
C GLU A 113 6.60 0.46 22.06
N PRO A 114 7.17 0.31 20.85
CA PRO A 114 7.11 1.33 19.80
C PRO A 114 5.70 1.55 19.26
#